data_AF-A0A942BMM3-F1
#
_entry.id   AF-A0A942BMM3-F1
#
_cell.length_a   1.000
_cell.length_b   1.000
_cell.length_c   1.000
_cell.angle_alpha   90.00
_cell.angle_beta   90.00
_cell.angle_gamma   90.00
#
_symmetry.space_group_name_H-M   'P 1'
#
loop_
_entity.id
_entity.type
_entity.pdbx_description
1 polymer ?
#
loop_
_entity_poly.entity_id
_entity_poly.type
_entity_poly.pdbx_seq_one_letter_code
_entity_poly.pdbx_strand_id
1 'polypeptide(L)'
;MLGLGLISFAIWVAWGVWYSRRSLQIKAKIDPMPKGAKVAFGVLFMIGALMILFGGVFFAATRFQSTDPKTMSIIGWALATFAGLVFIHLQMLAVMMLVSASLSETPLPLEPSDKPEPPGNPS
;
A
#
# COMPACT_ATOMS: atom_id res chain seq x y z
N MET A 1 -4.24 25.86 -16.27
CA MET A 1 -4.21 25.08 -15.01
C MET A 1 -4.31 23.56 -15.22
N LEU A 2 -5.00 23.06 -16.26
CA LEU A 2 -5.03 21.61 -16.61
C LEU A 2 -3.63 20.99 -16.81
N GLY A 3 -2.67 21.74 -17.37
CA GLY A 3 -1.32 21.24 -17.64
C GLY A 3 -0.50 20.86 -16.39
N LEU A 4 -0.60 21.63 -15.30
CA LEU A 4 0.13 21.32 -14.06
C LEU A 4 -0.44 20.11 -13.33
N GLY A 5 -1.77 19.96 -13.33
CA GLY A 5 -2.42 18.77 -12.78
C GLY A 5 -2.04 17.49 -13.53
N LEU A 6 -1.97 17.56 -14.86
CA LEU A 6 -1.52 16.47 -15.71
C LEU A 6 -0.05 16.10 -15.47
N ILE A 7 0.83 17.09 -15.28
CA ILE A 7 2.25 16.85 -14.98
C ILE A 7 2.40 16.21 -13.59
N SER A 8 1.72 16.73 -12.56
CA SER A 8 1.69 16.10 -11.23
C SER A 8 1.17 14.68 -11.31
N PHE A 9 0.10 14.43 -12.07
CA PHE A 9 -0.46 13.10 -12.26
C PHE A 9 0.51 12.16 -12.98
N ALA A 10 1.22 12.63 -14.01
CA ALA A 10 2.21 11.83 -14.72
C ALA A 10 3.40 11.45 -13.81
N ILE A 11 3.92 12.40 -13.02
CA ILE A 11 4.97 12.14 -12.02
C ILE A 11 4.49 11.12 -10.99
N TRP A 12 3.24 11.25 -10.56
CA TRP A 12 2.62 10.37 -9.60
C TRP A 12 2.46 8.93 -10.14
N VAL A 13 2.01 8.76 -11.38
CA VAL A 13 1.93 7.45 -12.04
C VAL A 13 3.32 6.83 -12.22
N ALA A 14 4.29 7.62 -12.70
CA ALA A 14 5.68 7.16 -12.88
C ALA A 14 6.30 6.68 -11.56
N TRP A 15 6.04 7.40 -10.46
CA TRP A 15 6.45 7.00 -9.12
C TRP A 15 5.81 5.68 -8.68
N GLY A 16 4.51 5.51 -8.92
CA GLY A 16 3.80 4.27 -8.63
C GLY A 16 4.38 3.05 -9.36
N VAL A 17 4.70 3.21 -10.65
CA VAL A 17 5.34 2.16 -11.46
C VAL A 17 6.74 1.82 -10.93
N TRP A 18 7.55 2.82 -10.59
CA TRP A 18 8.88 2.61 -10.02
C TRP A 18 8.82 1.90 -8.66
N TYR A 19 7.89 2.30 -7.79
CA TYR A 19 7.67 1.68 -6.49
C TYR A 19 7.23 0.22 -6.61
N SER A 20 6.35 -0.09 -7.56
CA SER A 20 5.92 -1.46 -7.84
C SER A 20 7.12 -2.39 -8.12
N ARG A 21 8.14 -1.91 -8.84
CA ARG A 21 9.36 -2.68 -9.12
C ARG A 21 10.22 -2.92 -7.87
N ARG A 22 10.26 -1.97 -6.93
CA ARG A 22 10.99 -2.12 -5.65
C ARG A 22 10.23 -2.90 -4.59
N SER A 23 8.94 -3.15 -4.78
CA SER A 23 8.11 -3.90 -3.83
C SER A 23 8.65 -5.30 -3.50
N LEU A 24 9.36 -5.94 -4.44
CA LEU A 24 9.98 -7.26 -4.23
C LEU A 24 11.01 -7.26 -3.08
N GLN A 25 11.78 -6.18 -2.94
CA GLN A 25 12.75 -6.05 -1.84
C GLN A 25 12.06 -5.77 -0.50
N ILE A 26 10.91 -5.10 -0.53
CA ILE A 26 10.11 -4.81 0.66
C ILE A 26 9.43 -6.09 1.14
N LYS A 27 8.91 -6.93 0.22
CA LYS A 27 8.35 -8.24 0.55
C LYS A 27 9.34 -9.13 1.30
N ALA A 28 10.61 -9.16 0.88
CA ALA A 28 11.66 -9.92 1.58
C ALA A 28 11.87 -9.50 3.04
N LYS A 29 11.56 -8.24 3.41
CA LYS A 29 11.64 -7.76 4.79
C LYS A 29 10.34 -7.94 5.58
N ILE A 30 9.20 -7.97 4.91
CA ILE A 30 7.89 -8.17 5.53
C ILE A 30 7.64 -9.65 5.82
N ASP A 31 8.14 -10.55 4.97
CA ASP A 31 7.90 -11.99 5.08
C ASP A 31 8.23 -12.59 6.47
N PRO A 32 9.38 -12.29 7.10
CA PRO A 32 9.70 -12.83 8.43
C PRO A 32 8.87 -12.23 9.58
N MET A 33 8.02 -11.22 9.36
CA MET A 33 7.24 -10.65 10.46
C MET A 33 6.17 -11.60 10.99
N PRO A 34 5.96 -11.64 12.32
CA PRO A 34 4.86 -12.41 12.91
C PRO A 34 3.50 -11.84 12.47
N LYS A 35 2.54 -12.73 12.27
CA LYS A 35 1.19 -12.41 11.76
C LYS A 35 0.51 -11.26 12.50
N GLY A 36 0.55 -11.26 13.84
CA GLY A 36 -0.03 -10.20 14.66
C GLY A 36 0.59 -8.82 14.38
N ALA A 37 1.90 -8.76 14.14
CA ALA A 37 2.57 -7.52 13.77
C ALA A 37 2.18 -7.08 12.34
N LYS A 38 2.11 -8.00 11.37
CA LYS A 38 1.65 -7.69 10.00
C LYS A 38 0.25 -7.06 10.00
N VAL A 39 -0.68 -7.63 10.78
CA VAL A 39 -2.04 -7.09 10.91
C VAL A 39 -2.06 -5.73 11.63
N ALA A 40 -1.37 -5.62 12.77
CA ALA A 40 -1.33 -4.38 13.54
C ALA A 40 -0.72 -3.22 12.73
N PHE A 41 0.43 -3.45 12.09
CA PHE A 41 1.07 -2.45 11.22
C PHE A 41 0.24 -2.18 9.97
N GLY A 42 -0.39 -3.19 9.37
CA GLY A 42 -1.29 -3.01 8.23
C GLY A 42 -2.46 -2.07 8.55
N VAL A 43 -3.14 -2.29 9.67
CA VAL A 43 -4.24 -1.41 10.13
C VAL A 43 -3.72 -0.02 10.51
N LEU A 44 -2.58 0.06 11.20
CA LEU A 44 -1.96 1.33 11.57
C LEU A 44 -1.60 2.16 10.33
N PHE A 45 -1.04 1.54 9.29
CA PHE A 45 -0.72 2.22 8.04
C PHE A 45 -1.96 2.64 7.26
N MET A 46 -3.03 1.83 7.26
CA MET A 46 -4.33 2.21 6.67
C MET A 46 -4.90 3.49 7.30
N ILE A 47 -4.99 3.50 8.63
CA ILE A 47 -5.53 4.64 9.39
C ILE A 47 -4.60 5.84 9.28
N GLY A 48 -3.29 5.63 9.42
CA GLY A 48 -2.27 6.68 9.30
C GLY A 48 -2.26 7.31 7.91
N ALA A 49 -2.41 6.52 6.85
CA ALA A 49 -2.50 7.02 5.49
C ALA A 49 -3.73 7.94 5.34
N LEU A 50 -4.90 7.51 5.80
CA LEU A 50 -6.11 8.33 5.77
C LEU A 50 -5.91 9.65 6.51
N MET A 51 -5.32 9.62 7.72
CA MET A 51 -5.04 10.84 8.49
C MET A 51 -4.07 11.77 7.76
N ILE A 52 -3.05 11.24 7.08
CA ILE A 52 -2.10 12.03 6.30
C ILE A 52 -2.77 12.66 5.07
N LEU A 53 -3.65 11.92 4.38
CA LEU A 53 -4.35 12.45 3.21
C LEU A 53 -5.32 13.56 3.62
N PHE A 54 -6.25 13.27 4.53
CA PHE A 54 -7.24 14.24 4.98
C PHE A 54 -6.59 15.41 5.71
N GLY A 55 -5.63 15.14 6.61
CA GLY A 55 -4.89 16.17 7.33
C GLY A 55 -4.04 17.04 6.40
N GLY A 56 -3.36 16.45 5.43
CA GLY A 56 -2.53 17.17 4.46
C GLY A 56 -3.37 18.05 3.53
N VAL A 57 -4.49 17.54 3.03
CA VAL A 57 -5.42 18.32 2.19
C VAL A 57 -6.11 19.41 2.99
N PHE A 58 -6.58 19.11 4.20
CA PHE A 58 -7.21 20.09 5.09
C PHE A 58 -6.24 21.21 5.48
N PHE A 59 -4.99 20.86 5.82
CA PHE A 59 -3.93 21.82 6.11
C PHE A 59 -3.61 22.69 4.89
N ALA A 60 -3.49 22.08 3.70
CA ALA A 60 -3.26 22.82 2.46
C ALA A 60 -4.41 23.80 2.16
N ALA A 61 -5.66 23.37 2.32
CA ALA A 61 -6.84 24.18 2.08
C ALA A 61 -6.96 25.37 3.04
N THR A 62 -6.69 25.15 4.34
CA THR A 62 -6.85 26.15 5.39
C THR A 62 -5.70 27.16 5.44
N ARG A 63 -4.45 26.74 5.25
CA ARG A 63 -3.28 27.64 5.36
C ARG A 63 -2.95 28.40 4.08
N PHE A 64 -3.32 27.88 2.91
CA PHE A 64 -2.98 28.51 1.63
C PHE A 64 -4.22 29.07 0.90
N GLN A 65 -5.28 29.42 1.65
CA GLN A 65 -6.51 30.10 1.16
C GLN A 65 -7.07 29.48 -0.13
N SER A 66 -7.35 28.18 -0.08
CA SER A 66 -7.64 27.38 -1.27
C SER A 66 -8.94 26.58 -1.14
N THR A 67 -10.01 27.23 -0.71
CA THR A 67 -11.37 26.64 -0.81
C THR A 67 -11.86 26.61 -2.25
N ASP A 68 -11.31 27.45 -3.13
CA ASP A 68 -11.58 27.42 -4.57
C ASP A 68 -10.39 26.77 -5.32
N PRO A 69 -10.58 25.65 -6.04
CA PRO A 69 -9.52 24.98 -6.79
C PRO A 69 -8.86 25.86 -7.86
N LYS A 70 -9.49 26.99 -8.25
CA LYS A 70 -8.90 27.96 -9.19
C LYS A 70 -7.91 28.94 -8.56
N THR A 71 -7.97 29.18 -7.24
CA THR A 71 -7.05 30.09 -6.54
C THR A 71 -5.97 29.35 -5.76
N MET A 72 -5.95 28.02 -5.85
CA MET A 72 -5.03 27.21 -5.07
C MET A 72 -3.57 27.48 -5.48
N SER A 73 -2.78 27.94 -4.51
CA SER A 73 -1.38 28.28 -4.74
C SER A 73 -0.58 27.05 -5.20
N ILE A 74 0.49 27.27 -5.96
CA ILE A 74 1.40 26.21 -6.43
C ILE A 74 1.91 25.37 -5.25
N ILE A 75 2.14 26.02 -4.10
CA ILE A 75 2.59 25.36 -2.86
C ILE A 75 1.49 24.43 -2.31
N GLY A 76 0.22 24.85 -2.35
CA GLY A 76 -0.91 24.01 -1.94
C GLY A 76 -1.04 22.75 -2.81
N TRP A 77 -0.88 22.90 -4.13
CA TRP A 77 -0.89 21.76 -5.07
C TRP A 77 0.28 20.80 -4.85
N ALA A 78 1.48 21.33 -4.59
CA ALA A 78 2.64 20.52 -4.27
C ALA A 78 2.43 19.72 -2.97
N LEU A 79 1.89 20.36 -1.93
CA LEU A 79 1.59 19.72 -0.64
C LEU A 79 0.53 18.61 -0.80
N ALA A 80 -0.55 18.89 -1.53
CA ALA A 80 -1.61 17.91 -1.79
C ALA A 80 -1.09 16.71 -2.60
N THR A 81 -0.25 16.98 -3.61
CA THR A 81 0.40 15.92 -4.40
C THR A 81 1.29 15.04 -3.52
N PHE A 82 2.08 15.65 -2.64
CA PHE A 82 2.96 14.92 -1.73
C PHE A 82 2.16 14.10 -0.71
N ALA A 83 1.11 14.67 -0.11
CA ALA A 83 0.21 13.96 0.79
C ALA A 83 -0.44 12.75 0.11
N GLY A 84 -0.90 12.90 -1.14
CA GLY A 84 -1.43 11.80 -1.95
C GLY A 84 -0.40 10.72 -2.27
N LEU A 85 0.86 11.10 -2.52
CA LEU A 85 1.95 10.16 -2.79
C LEU A 85 2.27 9.31 -1.55
N VAL A 86 2.37 9.95 -0.39
CA VAL A 86 2.61 9.28 0.91
C VAL A 86 1.41 8.39 1.27
N PHE A 87 0.19 8.86 1.04
CA PHE A 87 -1.03 8.08 1.25
C PHE A 87 -1.00 6.76 0.49
N ILE A 88 -0.73 6.78 -0.81
CA ILE A 88 -0.71 5.55 -1.61
C ILE A 88 0.44 4.64 -1.21
N HIS A 89 1.59 5.21 -0.87
CA HIS A 89 2.72 4.41 -0.40
C HIS A 89 2.36 3.62 0.87
N LEU A 90 1.76 4.30 1.86
CA LEU A 90 1.31 3.68 3.10
C LEU A 90 0.17 2.68 2.87
N GLN A 91 -0.77 3.01 1.98
CA GLN A 91 -1.85 2.11 1.56
C GLN A 91 -1.32 0.82 0.93
N MET A 92 -0.36 0.92 0.00
CA MET A 92 0.23 -0.25 -0.65
C MET A 92 1.00 -1.12 0.34
N LEU A 93 1.73 -0.51 1.29
CA LEU A 93 2.37 -1.24 2.39
C LEU A 93 1.36 -1.93 3.29
N ALA A 94 0.27 -1.26 3.65
CA ALA A 94 -0.80 -1.82 4.47
C ALA A 94 -1.43 -3.04 3.79
N VAL A 95 -1.78 -2.90 2.50
CA VAL A 95 -2.35 -4.00 1.71
C VAL A 95 -1.36 -5.16 1.61
N MET A 96 -0.08 -4.91 1.32
CA MET A 96 0.92 -5.97 1.27
C MET A 96 1.05 -6.73 2.60
N MET A 97 1.02 -6.02 3.74
CA MET A 97 1.08 -6.62 5.07
C MET A 97 -0.16 -7.48 5.35
N LEU A 98 -1.36 -6.96 5.07
CA LEU A 98 -2.63 -7.67 5.31
C LEU A 98 -2.80 -8.88 4.38
N VAL A 99 -2.46 -8.74 3.11
CA VAL A 99 -2.48 -9.86 2.15
C VAL A 99 -1.43 -10.91 2.50
N SER A 100 -0.23 -10.52 2.94
CA SER A 100 0.77 -11.49 3.43
C SER A 100 0.25 -12.23 4.66
N ALA A 101 -0.43 -11.53 5.57
CA ALA A 101 -1.04 -12.14 6.75
C ALA A 101 -2.18 -13.12 6.40
N SER A 102 -3.01 -12.81 5.39
CA SER A 102 -4.12 -13.69 4.97
C SER A 102 -3.64 -14.92 4.20
N LEU A 103 -2.61 -14.78 3.35
CA LEU A 103 -2.00 -15.91 2.65
C LEU A 103 -1.30 -16.88 3.62
N SER A 104 -0.88 -16.40 4.79
CA SER A 104 -0.35 -17.25 5.86
C SER A 104 -1.42 -18.14 6.51
N GLU A 105 -2.72 -17.89 6.28
CA GLU A 105 -3.84 -18.66 6.84
C GLU A 105 -4.34 -19.78 5.93
N THR A 106 -3.94 -19.81 4.66
CA THR A 106 -4.40 -20.85 3.74
C THR A 106 -3.42 -22.02 3.80
N PRO A 107 -3.68 -23.09 4.59
CA PRO A 107 -2.93 -24.32 4.41
C PRO A 107 -3.12 -24.73 2.95
N LEU A 108 -2.02 -24.92 2.23
CA LEU A 108 -2.07 -25.52 0.89
C LEU A 108 -2.98 -26.74 0.98
N PRO A 109 -3.95 -26.93 0.05
CA PRO A 109 -4.65 -28.19 -0.06
C PRO A 109 -3.57 -29.26 -0.08
N LEU A 110 -3.54 -30.11 0.95
CA LEU A 110 -2.61 -31.23 1.02
C LEU A 110 -2.71 -31.91 -0.34
N GLU A 111 -1.58 -31.98 -1.04
CA GLU A 111 -1.43 -32.79 -2.25
C GLU A 111 -2.18 -34.10 -1.99
N PRO A 112 -3.17 -34.48 -2.83
CA PRO A 112 -3.98 -35.64 -2.55
C PRO A 112 -3.03 -36.80 -2.27
N SER A 113 -3.22 -37.45 -1.13
CA SER A 113 -2.46 -38.62 -0.70
C SER A 113 -2.83 -39.82 -1.58
N ASP A 114 -2.73 -39.67 -2.91
CA ASP A 114 -2.73 -40.74 -3.91
C ASP A 114 -1.31 -41.32 -4.04
N LYS A 115 -0.59 -41.42 -2.92
CA LYS A 115 0.51 -42.37 -2.84
C LYS A 115 -0.15 -43.73 -2.59
N PRO A 116 -0.18 -44.64 -3.57
CA PRO A 116 -0.71 -45.97 -3.35
C PRO A 116 0.03 -46.59 -2.16
N GLU A 117 -0.72 -47.05 -1.16
CA GLU A 117 -0.14 -47.85 -0.08
C GLU A 117 0.71 -48.96 -0.71
N PRO A 118 1.97 -49.13 -0.29
CA PRO A 118 2.74 -50.27 -0.73
C PRO A 118 1.97 -51.53 -0.31
N PRO A 119 1.76 -52.51 -1.20
CA PRO A 119 0.97 -53.69 -0.90
C PRO A 119 1.56 -54.35 0.36
N GLY A 120 0.71 -54.50 1.37
CA GLY A 120 1.09 -55.06 2.66
C GLY A 120 1.86 -56.34 2.47
N ASN A 121 3.06 -56.39 3.05
CA ASN A 121 3.91 -57.57 3.05
C ASN A 121 3.13 -58.73 3.70
N PRO A 122 2.75 -59.78 2.95
CA PRO A 122 2.31 -61.00 3.59
C PRO A 122 3.55 -61.74 4.08
N SER A 123 3.58 -61.98 5.40
CA SER A 123 4.51 -62.84 6.15
C SER A 123 5.76 -62.16 6.69
#